data_AF-A0A7J7KFS9-F1
#
_entry.id   AF-A0A7J7KFS9-F1
#
_cell.length_a   1.000
_cell.length_b   1.000
_cell.length_c   1.000
_cell.angle_alpha   90.00
_cell.angle_beta   90.00
_cell.angle_gamma   90.00
#
_symmetry.space_group_name_H-M   'P 1'
#
loop_
_entity.id
_entity.type
_entity.pdbx_description
1 polymer ?
#
loop_
_entity_poly.entity_id
_entity_poly.type
_entity_poly.pdbx_seq_one_letter_code
_entity_poly.pdbx_strand_id
1 'polypeptide(L)'
;MSVGFPKEQIYTFAALNSNKSPFPSCNRSQIGEIQSLETLASYRHQFEDDEILQCLADFNVLLYLCTCDVLPMREHMSLLLQSIKSQDSSQALQWAKSEQWSTMSHLLQASAPHPTTMGAVGRSTSFVGANASPLPPIGSTWQCNHCTFINTNPTTCDMCMLPK
;
A
#
# COMPACT_ATOMS: atom_id res chain seq x y z
N MET A 1 13.17 -12.61 -39.28
CA MET A 1 13.21 -11.23 -38.74
C MET A 1 14.51 -11.08 -37.98
N SER A 2 15.26 -10.00 -38.21
CA SER A 2 16.45 -9.67 -37.41
C SER A 2 16.01 -9.12 -36.05
N VAL A 3 16.66 -9.56 -34.97
CA VAL A 3 16.48 -9.02 -33.62
C VAL A 3 17.78 -8.36 -33.17
N GLY A 4 17.69 -7.28 -32.39
CA GLY A 4 18.86 -6.57 -31.89
C GLY A 4 18.48 -5.52 -30.86
N PHE A 5 19.45 -5.17 -30.03
CA PHE A 5 19.34 -4.08 -29.07
C PHE A 5 19.99 -2.82 -29.66
N PRO A 6 19.51 -1.62 -29.31
CA PRO A 6 20.16 -0.39 -29.71
C PRO A 6 21.57 -0.33 -29.09
N LYS A 7 22.52 0.22 -29.85
CA LYS A 7 23.91 0.40 -29.38
C LYS A 7 23.97 1.32 -28.15
N GLU A 8 23.12 2.34 -28.13
CA GLU A 8 22.91 3.24 -26.99
C GLU A 8 21.47 3.05 -26.51
N GLN A 9 21.33 2.59 -25.27
CA GLN A 9 20.02 2.28 -24.70
C GLN A 9 19.37 3.54 -24.16
N ILE A 10 18.20 3.88 -24.71
CA ILE A 10 17.35 4.96 -24.23
C ILE A 10 16.16 4.32 -23.54
N TYR A 11 16.10 4.47 -22.22
CA TYR A 11 15.08 3.84 -21.39
C TYR A 11 13.93 4.81 -21.10
N THR A 12 12.70 4.37 -21.36
CA THR A 12 11.49 5.10 -20.95
C THR A 12 11.11 4.78 -19.51
N PHE A 13 11.31 3.53 -19.09
CA PHE A 13 11.09 3.07 -17.73
C PHE A 13 12.43 2.99 -17.02
N ALA A 14 12.53 3.60 -15.85
CA ALA A 14 13.79 3.68 -15.12
C ALA A 14 14.23 2.27 -14.67
N ALA A 15 15.51 1.96 -14.85
CA ALA A 15 16.09 0.81 -14.18
C ALA A 15 16.15 1.13 -12.68
N LEU A 16 15.52 0.31 -11.84
CA LEU A 16 15.61 0.48 -10.40
C LEU A 16 17.07 0.39 -9.94
N ASN A 17 17.45 1.23 -8.97
CA ASN A 17 18.71 1.10 -8.27
C ASN A 17 18.80 -0.29 -7.60
N SER A 18 20.00 -0.85 -7.48
CA SER A 18 20.22 -2.22 -6.96
C SER A 18 19.66 -2.51 -5.56
N ASN A 19 19.28 -1.47 -4.81
CA ASN A 19 18.73 -1.60 -3.45
C ASN A 19 17.19 -1.65 -3.40
N LYS A 20 16.50 -1.44 -4.53
CA LYS A 20 15.02 -1.43 -4.60
C LYS A 20 14.52 -2.67 -5.35
N SER A 21 13.46 -3.30 -4.84
CA SER A 21 12.81 -4.43 -5.49
C SER A 21 11.77 -3.95 -6.52
N PRO A 22 11.72 -4.56 -7.72
CA PRO A 22 10.74 -4.21 -8.75
C PRO A 22 9.33 -4.61 -8.36
N PHE A 23 8.34 -3.94 -8.95
CA PHE A 23 6.95 -4.35 -8.79
C PHE A 23 6.71 -5.69 -9.54
N PRO A 24 5.94 -6.64 -8.97
CA PRO A 24 5.73 -7.95 -9.59
C PRO A 24 5.10 -7.83 -10.97
N SER A 25 5.44 -8.76 -11.87
CA SER A 25 4.82 -8.78 -13.19
C SER A 25 3.40 -9.34 -13.13
N CYS A 26 2.54 -8.87 -14.02
CA CYS A 26 1.18 -9.41 -14.12
C CYS A 26 1.18 -10.89 -14.52
N ASN A 27 0.09 -11.61 -14.19
CA ASN A 27 -0.14 -13.02 -14.53
C ASN A 27 0.87 -14.03 -13.94
N ARG A 28 1.48 -13.71 -12.79
CA ARG A 28 2.44 -14.60 -12.11
C ARG A 28 2.03 -15.01 -10.69
N SER A 29 0.74 -14.91 -10.38
CA SER A 29 0.20 -15.33 -9.08
C SER A 29 0.52 -16.79 -8.73
N GLN A 30 0.61 -17.65 -9.73
CA GLN A 30 0.93 -19.08 -9.60
C GLN A 30 2.32 -19.35 -9.04
N ILE A 31 3.25 -18.41 -9.20
CA ILE A 31 4.63 -18.50 -8.68
C ILE A 31 4.86 -17.56 -7.48
N GLY A 32 3.79 -17.00 -6.91
CA GLY A 32 3.83 -16.11 -5.75
C GLY A 32 4.02 -14.63 -6.05
N GLU A 33 4.17 -14.24 -7.32
CA GLU A 33 4.22 -12.84 -7.74
C GLU A 33 2.79 -12.30 -7.92
N ILE A 34 2.21 -11.81 -6.82
CA ILE A 34 0.84 -11.29 -6.77
C ILE A 34 0.88 -9.76 -6.84
N GLN A 35 0.06 -9.18 -7.72
CA GLN A 35 -0.19 -7.74 -7.74
C GLN A 35 -1.41 -7.43 -6.87
N SER A 36 -1.20 -6.78 -5.74
CA SER A 36 -2.25 -6.34 -4.82
C SER A 36 -1.97 -4.92 -4.30
N LEU A 37 -2.96 -4.32 -3.61
CA LEU A 37 -2.78 -3.03 -2.95
C LEU A 37 -1.69 -3.09 -1.88
N GLU A 38 -1.57 -4.21 -1.16
CA GLU A 38 -0.50 -4.43 -0.19
C GLU A 38 0.87 -4.43 -0.86
N THR A 39 1.01 -5.13 -1.99
CA THR A 39 2.27 -5.15 -2.74
C THR A 39 2.62 -3.78 -3.32
N LEU A 40 1.63 -3.03 -3.78
CA LEU A 40 1.82 -1.65 -4.23
C LEU A 40 2.23 -0.72 -3.08
N ALA A 41 1.67 -0.91 -1.88
CA ALA A 41 2.04 -0.15 -0.69
C ALA A 41 3.49 -0.45 -0.29
N SER A 42 3.87 -1.72 -0.20
CA SER A 42 5.26 -2.13 0.07
C SER A 42 6.24 -1.60 -0.98
N TYR A 43 5.84 -1.62 -2.26
CA TYR A 43 6.64 -1.05 -3.35
C TYR A 43 6.81 0.47 -3.21
N ARG A 44 5.71 1.19 -2.97
CA ARG A 44 5.71 2.66 -2.79
C ARG A 44 6.57 3.10 -1.60
N HIS A 45 6.64 2.31 -0.54
CA HIS A 45 7.46 2.61 0.65
C HIS A 45 8.98 2.58 0.40
N GLN A 46 9.43 2.07 -0.74
CA GLN A 46 10.85 2.08 -1.12
C GLN A 46 11.33 3.41 -1.71
N PHE A 47 10.42 4.37 -1.89
CA PHE A 47 10.68 5.64 -2.56
C PHE A 47 10.32 6.80 -1.66
N GLU A 48 11.15 7.83 -1.70
CA GLU A 48 10.83 9.13 -1.11
C GLU A 48 9.81 9.89 -1.98
N ASP A 49 9.21 10.95 -1.44
CA ASP A 49 8.16 11.72 -2.13
C ASP A 49 8.69 12.46 -3.37
N ASP A 50 9.97 12.83 -3.39
CA ASP A 50 10.66 13.44 -4.53
C ASP A 50 10.99 12.41 -5.64
N GLU A 51 11.00 11.12 -5.32
CA GLU A 51 11.26 10.03 -6.26
C GLU A 51 9.97 9.47 -6.90
N ILE A 52 8.83 10.16 -6.76
CA ILE A 52 7.53 9.66 -7.26
C ILE A 52 7.51 9.35 -8.76
N LEU A 53 8.25 10.13 -9.57
CA LEU A 53 8.38 9.86 -11.00
C LEU A 53 9.05 8.50 -11.22
N GLN A 54 10.12 8.19 -10.47
CA GLN A 54 10.83 6.91 -10.59
C GLN A 54 9.97 5.74 -10.10
N CYS A 55 9.23 5.95 -9.00
CA CYS A 55 8.29 4.97 -8.47
C CYS A 55 7.22 4.59 -9.51
N LEU A 56 6.63 5.59 -10.17
CA LEU A 56 5.53 5.40 -11.13
C LEU A 56 5.99 5.08 -12.56
N ALA A 57 7.25 5.36 -12.90
CA ALA A 57 7.88 4.99 -14.16
C ALA A 57 8.27 3.49 -14.21
N ASP A 58 7.42 2.63 -13.66
CA ASP A 58 7.44 1.17 -13.80
C ASP A 58 6.20 0.74 -14.59
N PHE A 59 6.42 0.01 -15.69
CA PHE A 59 5.35 -0.45 -16.55
C PHE A 59 4.32 -1.32 -15.82
N ASN A 60 4.76 -2.19 -14.91
CA ASN A 60 3.86 -3.07 -14.18
C ASN A 60 3.00 -2.29 -13.18
N VAL A 61 3.53 -1.21 -12.60
CA VAL A 61 2.77 -0.30 -11.75
C VAL A 61 1.71 0.43 -12.57
N LEU A 62 2.08 0.98 -13.73
CA LEU A 62 1.13 1.67 -14.62
C LEU A 62 0.02 0.73 -15.11
N LEU A 63 0.39 -0.51 -15.45
CA LEU A 63 -0.57 -1.52 -15.87
C LEU A 63 -1.52 -1.86 -14.72
N TYR A 64 -1.00 -2.09 -13.52
CA TYR A 64 -1.80 -2.36 -12.33
C TYR A 64 -2.76 -1.21 -12.02
N LEU A 65 -2.30 0.05 -12.05
CA LEU A 65 -3.17 1.22 -11.86
C LEU A 65 -4.29 1.28 -12.93
N CYS A 66 -3.96 0.96 -14.19
CA CYS A 66 -4.96 0.93 -15.26
C CYS A 66 -6.01 -0.17 -15.09
N THR A 67 -5.64 -1.31 -14.51
CA THR A 67 -6.51 -2.48 -14.36
C THR A 67 -7.03 -2.68 -12.94
N CYS A 68 -6.76 -1.75 -12.02
CA CYS A 68 -7.21 -1.84 -10.64
C CYS A 68 -8.71 -1.55 -10.57
N ASP A 69 -9.50 -2.55 -10.18
CA ASP A 69 -10.96 -2.41 -10.06
C ASP A 69 -11.39 -1.58 -8.84
N VAL A 70 -10.50 -1.36 -7.87
CA VAL A 70 -10.82 -0.63 -6.63
C VAL A 70 -11.01 0.86 -6.89
N LEU A 71 -10.17 1.45 -7.75
CA LEU A 71 -10.24 2.86 -8.09
C LEU A 71 -9.87 3.05 -9.57
N PRO A 72 -10.81 3.47 -10.45
CA PRO A 72 -10.56 3.60 -11.88
C PRO A 72 -9.57 4.74 -12.18
N MET A 73 -8.28 4.41 -12.28
CA MET A 73 -7.22 5.39 -12.55
C MET A 73 -7.01 5.71 -14.02
N ARG A 74 -7.45 4.81 -14.92
CA ARG A 74 -7.15 4.91 -16.36
C ARG A 74 -7.47 6.28 -16.97
N GLU A 75 -8.60 6.88 -16.63
CA GLU A 75 -9.05 8.17 -17.16
C GLU A 75 -8.23 9.36 -16.63
N HIS A 76 -7.53 9.17 -15.53
CA HIS A 76 -6.81 10.20 -14.79
C HIS A 76 -5.29 10.12 -14.95
N MET A 77 -4.79 9.17 -15.76
CA MET A 77 -3.35 8.92 -15.93
C MET A 77 -2.70 9.71 -17.08
N SER A 78 -3.45 10.50 -17.85
CA SER A 78 -2.91 11.22 -19.02
C SER A 78 -1.70 12.11 -18.68
N LEU A 79 -1.80 12.92 -17.63
CA LEU A 79 -0.72 13.78 -17.16
C LEU A 79 0.50 12.98 -16.65
N LEU A 80 0.26 11.85 -15.96
CA LEU A 80 1.33 10.96 -15.50
C LEU A 80 2.08 10.31 -16.66
N LEU A 81 1.37 9.80 -17.67
CA LEU A 81 2.00 9.18 -18.83
C LEU A 81 2.80 10.20 -19.64
N GLN A 82 2.31 11.44 -19.73
CA GLN A 82 3.03 12.53 -20.36
C GLN A 82 4.31 12.86 -19.58
N SER A 83 4.24 12.99 -18.25
CA SER A 83 5.40 13.30 -17.42
C SER A 83 6.48 12.21 -17.46
N ILE A 84 6.10 10.93 -17.53
CA ILE A 84 7.04 9.82 -17.73
C ILE A 84 7.69 9.90 -19.11
N LYS A 85 6.90 10.17 -20.16
CA LYS A 85 7.41 10.30 -21.53
C LYS A 85 8.39 11.48 -21.67
N SER A 86 8.12 12.61 -21.02
CA SER A 86 8.98 13.79 -21.05
C SER A 86 10.06 13.81 -19.96
N GLN A 87 10.09 12.80 -19.08
CA GLN A 87 10.97 12.75 -17.91
C GLN A 87 10.86 14.01 -17.02
N ASP A 88 9.64 14.53 -16.85
CA ASP A 88 9.37 15.75 -16.10
C ASP A 88 8.86 15.44 -14.69
N SER A 89 9.75 15.52 -13.70
CA SER A 89 9.41 15.26 -12.29
C SER A 89 8.41 16.27 -11.73
N SER A 90 8.37 17.50 -12.24
CA SER A 90 7.46 18.53 -11.72
C SER A 90 5.99 18.23 -12.06
N GLN A 91 5.74 17.75 -13.27
CA GLN A 91 4.41 17.30 -13.69
C GLN A 91 3.98 16.02 -12.96
N ALA A 92 4.91 15.11 -12.68
CA ALA A 92 4.61 13.93 -11.86
C ALA A 92 4.22 14.30 -10.42
N LEU A 93 4.93 15.26 -9.81
CA LEU A 93 4.57 15.80 -8.49
C LEU A 93 3.22 16.53 -8.51
N GLN A 94 2.90 17.24 -9.60
CA GLN A 94 1.58 17.85 -9.77
C GLN A 94 0.48 16.78 -9.84
N TRP A 95 0.69 15.72 -10.62
CA TRP A 95 -0.26 14.61 -10.72
C TRP A 95 -0.45 13.90 -9.37
N ALA A 96 0.62 13.73 -8.59
CA ALA A 96 0.57 13.16 -7.26
C ALA A 96 -0.24 13.99 -6.25
N LYS A 97 -0.54 15.26 -6.55
CA LYS A 97 -1.44 16.09 -5.74
C LYS A 97 -2.90 16.00 -6.18
N SER A 98 -3.21 15.21 -7.21
CA SER A 98 -4.59 14.99 -7.65
C SER A 98 -5.41 14.26 -6.59
N GLU A 99 -6.71 14.55 -6.56
CA GLU A 99 -7.67 13.87 -5.66
C GLU A 99 -7.62 12.36 -5.82
N GLN A 100 -7.53 11.90 -7.07
CA GLN A 100 -7.49 10.50 -7.45
C GLN A 100 -6.28 9.76 -6.86
N TRP A 101 -5.09 10.35 -6.98
CA TRP A 101 -3.89 9.78 -6.34
C TRP A 101 -3.93 9.91 -4.82
N SER A 102 -4.54 10.97 -4.27
CA SER A 102 -4.72 11.10 -2.82
C SER A 102 -5.61 9.97 -2.27
N THR A 103 -6.72 9.64 -2.93
CA THR A 103 -7.56 8.49 -2.59
C THR A 103 -6.77 7.18 -2.69
N MET A 104 -6.02 6.97 -3.76
CA MET A 104 -5.16 5.79 -3.90
C MET A 104 -4.14 5.71 -2.76
N SER A 105 -3.47 6.81 -2.44
CA SER A 105 -2.48 6.88 -1.35
C SER A 105 -3.10 6.55 0.01
N HIS A 106 -4.32 6.99 0.29
CA HIS A 106 -5.05 6.60 1.51
C HIS A 106 -5.38 5.11 1.52
N LEU A 107 -5.78 4.52 0.39
CA LEU A 107 -5.99 3.08 0.29
C LEU A 107 -4.70 2.30 0.54
N LEU A 108 -3.57 2.77 0.01
CA LEU A 108 -2.25 2.17 0.26
C LEU A 108 -1.87 2.24 1.74
N GLN A 109 -2.11 3.38 2.40
CA GLN A 109 -1.87 3.53 3.85
C GLN A 109 -2.75 2.61 4.68
N ALA A 110 -4.02 2.42 4.30
CA ALA A 110 -4.93 1.52 4.98
C ALA A 110 -4.62 0.03 4.73
N SER A 111 -4.03 -0.29 3.56
CA SER A 111 -3.65 -1.64 3.16
C SER A 111 -2.27 -2.06 3.66
N ALA A 112 -1.47 -1.12 4.18
CA ALA A 112 -0.20 -1.44 4.80
C ALA A 112 -0.46 -2.37 5.98
N PRO A 113 0.29 -3.48 6.12
CA PRO A 113 0.15 -4.37 7.25
C PRO A 113 0.38 -3.53 8.51
N HIS A 114 -0.70 -3.34 9.29
CA HIS A 114 -0.55 -2.77 10.61
C HIS A 114 0.49 -3.63 11.34
N PRO A 115 1.50 -3.03 11.99
CA PRO A 115 2.31 -3.79 12.92
C PRO A 115 1.34 -4.29 13.99
N THR A 116 0.91 -5.53 13.85
CA THR A 116 0.41 -6.32 14.97
C THR A 116 1.62 -6.49 15.87
N THR A 117 1.90 -5.47 16.66
CA THR A 117 2.91 -5.48 17.70
C THR A 117 2.46 -6.52 18.73
N MET A 118 2.77 -7.77 18.45
CA MET A 118 3.05 -8.80 19.42
C MET A 118 4.30 -8.33 20.18
N GLY A 119 4.16 -7.37 21.09
CA GLY A 119 5.32 -6.77 21.75
C GLY A 119 5.07 -5.44 22.45
N ALA A 120 4.24 -5.47 23.50
CA ALA A 120 4.32 -4.60 24.67
C ALA A 120 4.79 -3.14 24.47
N VAL A 121 3.86 -2.18 24.35
CA VAL A 121 3.87 -0.95 25.16
C VAL A 121 2.44 -0.44 25.27
N GLY A 122 1.89 -0.43 26.48
CA GLY A 122 0.59 0.18 26.74
C GLY A 122 0.66 1.69 26.65
N ARG A 123 -0.27 2.30 25.90
CA ARG A 123 -0.99 3.53 26.29
C ARG A 123 -2.08 3.80 25.24
N SER A 124 -3.24 3.17 25.42
CA SER A 124 -4.46 3.65 24.76
C SER A 124 -4.83 4.97 25.43
N THR A 125 -4.47 6.11 24.83
CA THR A 125 -5.12 7.38 25.14
C THR A 125 -6.51 7.32 24.54
N SER A 126 -7.44 6.75 25.30
CA SER A 126 -8.86 6.89 25.04
C SER A 126 -9.21 8.37 25.11
N PHE A 127 -9.86 8.91 24.07
CA PHE A 127 -10.48 10.22 24.14
C PHE A 127 -11.64 10.14 25.14
N VAL A 128 -11.43 10.64 26.35
CA VAL A 128 -12.48 10.77 27.36
C VAL A 128 -12.97 12.22 27.31
N GLY A 129 -14.23 12.43 26.96
CA GLY A 129 -14.88 13.74 27.08
C GLY A 129 -14.80 14.24 28.53
N ALA A 130 -14.73 15.56 28.69
CA ALA A 130 -14.24 16.26 29.89
C ALA A 130 -14.95 15.98 31.25
N ASN A 131 -15.89 15.04 31.35
CA ASN A 131 -16.69 14.77 32.56
C ASN A 131 -16.94 13.28 32.90
N ALA A 132 -16.20 12.31 32.35
CA ALA A 132 -16.41 10.89 32.70
C ALA A 132 -15.48 10.41 33.84
N SER A 133 -16.05 9.72 34.83
CA SER A 133 -15.31 9.09 35.94
C SER A 133 -14.34 8.01 35.43
N PRO A 134 -13.18 7.78 36.09
CA PRO A 134 -12.20 6.80 35.64
C PRO A 134 -12.80 5.39 35.67
N LEU A 135 -12.74 4.67 34.54
CA LEU A 135 -13.09 3.25 34.52
C LEU A 135 -12.02 2.40 35.23
N PRO A 136 -12.42 1.30 35.90
CA PRO A 136 -11.49 0.36 36.53
C PRO A 136 -10.54 -0.28 35.49
N PRO A 137 -9.36 -0.76 35.92
CA PRO A 137 -8.32 -1.28 35.02
C PRO A 137 -8.88 -2.40 34.13
N ILE A 138 -8.77 -2.19 32.82
CA ILE A 138 -9.20 -3.13 31.78
C ILE A 138 -8.34 -4.39 31.89
N GLY A 139 -8.96 -5.52 32.20
CA GLY A 139 -8.34 -6.85 32.11
C GLY A 139 -7.84 -7.12 30.69
N SER A 140 -6.90 -8.06 30.55
CA SER A 140 -6.30 -8.42 29.26
C SER A 140 -7.36 -8.78 28.21
N THR A 141 -7.59 -7.92 27.22
CA THR A 141 -8.49 -8.21 26.10
C THR A 141 -7.74 -8.93 24.97
N TRP A 142 -8.44 -9.76 24.19
CA TRP A 142 -7.89 -10.44 23.01
C TRP A 142 -8.92 -10.55 21.87
N GLN A 143 -8.44 -10.49 20.62
CA GLN A 143 -9.30 -10.58 19.43
C GLN A 143 -9.45 -12.04 18.99
N CYS A 144 -10.69 -12.49 18.76
CA CYS A 144 -10.99 -13.84 18.30
C CYS A 144 -10.56 -14.09 16.85
N ASN A 145 -9.78 -15.14 16.62
CA ASN A 145 -9.34 -15.56 15.28
C ASN A 145 -10.48 -16.09 14.39
N HIS A 146 -11.63 -16.44 14.99
CA HIS A 146 -12.77 -17.03 14.27
C HIS A 146 -13.84 -16.01 13.87
N CYS A 147 -14.16 -15.07 14.75
CA CYS A 147 -15.27 -14.12 14.55
C CYS A 147 -14.87 -12.65 14.73
N THR A 148 -13.59 -12.36 14.95
CA THR A 148 -13.02 -11.00 15.13
C THR A 148 -13.50 -10.23 16.37
N PHE A 149 -14.32 -10.84 17.22
CA PHE A 149 -14.81 -10.20 18.45
C PHE A 149 -13.69 -9.96 19.47
N ILE A 150 -13.75 -8.83 20.19
CA ILE A 150 -12.78 -8.45 21.23
C ILE A 150 -13.30 -8.96 22.57
N ASN A 151 -12.67 -10.03 23.07
CA ASN A 151 -13.04 -10.69 24.32
C ASN A 151 -12.37 -10.04 25.52
N THR A 152 -13.08 -10.01 26.64
CA THR A 152 -12.55 -9.65 27.97
C THR A 152 -12.24 -10.89 28.82
N ASN A 153 -12.86 -12.03 28.49
CA ASN A 153 -12.60 -13.33 29.11
C ASN A 153 -11.33 -13.98 28.51
N PRO A 154 -10.37 -14.50 29.31
CA PRO A 154 -9.13 -15.08 28.80
C PRO A 154 -9.23 -16.45 28.12
N THR A 155 -10.33 -17.22 28.28
CA THR A 155 -10.35 -18.64 27.89
C THR A 155 -11.14 -18.94 26.62
N THR A 156 -12.27 -18.29 26.40
CA THR A 156 -13.22 -18.59 25.33
C THR A 156 -13.80 -17.31 24.77
N CYS A 157 -14.22 -17.35 23.51
CA CYS A 157 -14.84 -16.19 22.89
C CYS A 157 -16.32 -16.07 23.29
N ASP A 158 -16.73 -14.90 23.77
CA ASP A 158 -18.10 -14.65 24.24
C ASP A 158 -19.15 -14.70 23.10
N MET A 159 -18.73 -14.51 21.83
CA MET A 159 -19.63 -14.53 20.67
C MET A 159 -19.75 -15.89 20.01
N CYS A 160 -18.65 -16.61 19.83
CA CYS A 160 -18.65 -17.88 19.10
C CYS A 160 -18.42 -19.10 19.99
N MET A 161 -18.14 -18.90 21.29
CA MET A 161 -17.87 -19.95 22.28
C MET A 161 -16.68 -20.87 21.92
N LEU A 162 -15.83 -20.45 20.97
CA LEU A 162 -14.62 -21.16 20.60
C LEU A 162 -13.44 -20.71 21.48
N PRO A 163 -12.47 -21.60 21.75
CA PRO A 163 -11.23 -21.22 22.40
C PRO A 163 -10.44 -20.21 21.56
N LYS A 164 -9.45 -19.58 22.19
CA LYS A 164 -8.56 -18.60 21.56
C LYS A 164 -7.80 -19.14 20.34
#